data_AF-A0A967YS90-F1
#
_entry.id   AF-A0A967YS90-F1
#
_cell.length_a   1.000
_cell.length_b   1.000
_cell.length_c   1.000
_cell.angle_alpha   90.00
_cell.angle_beta   90.00
_cell.angle_gamma   90.00
#
_symmetry.space_group_name_H-M   'P 1'
#
loop_
_entity.id
_entity.type
_entity.pdbx_description
1 polymer ?
#
loop_
_entity_poly.entity_id
_entity_poly.type
_entity_poly.pdbx_seq_one_letter_code
_entity_poly.pdbx_strand_id
1 'polypeptide(L)'
;MSEDEEIEEIRRRKMLDLQRRLSQEQQRLQAQQQMELQKQAILRRILTPKARQRLTNLKMVKPEFANQLELQLIQLAQQGKVNIP
;
A
#
# COMPACT_ATOMS: atom_id res chain seq x y z
N MET A 1 26.38 -5.86 43.64
CA MET A 1 25.85 -5.57 42.30
C MET A 1 25.96 -4.08 42.15
N SER A 2 26.79 -3.64 41.21
CA SER A 2 27.22 -2.25 41.05
C SER A 2 26.17 -1.46 40.27
N GLU A 3 25.98 -0.18 40.61
CA GLU A 3 25.05 0.72 39.92
C GLU A 3 25.27 0.77 38.38
N ASP A 4 26.49 0.47 37.93
CA ASP A 4 26.84 0.31 36.50
C ASP A 4 26.09 -0.84 35.81
N GLU A 5 25.86 -1.96 36.52
CA GLU A 5 25.13 -3.14 36.04
C GLU A 5 23.64 -2.80 35.85
N GLU A 6 23.05 -2.06 36.79
CA GLU A 6 21.66 -1.59 36.70
C GLU A 6 21.45 -0.58 35.56
N ILE A 7 22.43 0.32 35.34
CA ILE A 7 22.39 1.27 34.21
C ILE A 7 22.49 0.53 32.87
N GLU A 8 23.32 -0.49 32.77
CA GLU A 8 23.45 -1.32 31.57
C GLU A 8 22.16 -2.09 31.26
N GLU A 9 21.52 -2.68 32.28
CA GLU A 9 20.24 -3.38 32.14
C GLU A 9 19.13 -2.43 31.67
N ILE A 10 19.04 -1.22 32.22
CA ILE A 10 18.06 -0.22 31.80
C ILE A 10 18.27 0.18 30.33
N ARG A 11 19.53 0.37 29.91
CA ARG A 11 19.87 0.71 28.52
C ARG A 11 19.50 -0.42 27.56
N ARG A 12 19.78 -1.67 27.94
CA ARG A 12 19.48 -2.87 27.15
C ARG A 12 17.98 -3.07 26.99
N ARG A 13 17.21 -2.88 28.08
CA ARG A 13 15.76 -3.00 28.09
C ARG A 13 15.10 -1.94 27.20
N LYS A 14 15.58 -0.69 27.27
CA LYS A 14 15.07 0.41 26.43
C LYS A 14 15.40 0.22 24.95
N MET A 15 16.57 -0.35 24.62
CA MET A 15 16.93 -0.69 23.24
C MET A 15 16.02 -1.80 22.69
N LEU A 16 15.74 -2.85 23.47
CA LEU A 16 14.85 -3.94 23.07
C LEU A 16 13.41 -3.45 22.84
N ASP A 17 12.91 -2.57 23.70
CA ASP A 17 11.58 -1.96 23.52
C ASP A 17 11.51 -1.10 22.26
N LEU A 18 12.56 -0.31 21.98
CA LEU A 18 12.63 0.50 20.76
C LEU A 18 12.67 -0.38 19.51
N GLN A 19 13.49 -1.45 19.53
CA GLN A 19 13.59 -2.41 18.43
C GLN A 19 12.25 -3.12 18.19
N ARG A 20 11.53 -3.52 19.25
CA ARG A 20 10.19 -4.12 19.12
C ARG A 20 9.19 -3.16 18.47
N ARG A 21 9.20 -1.88 18.85
CA ARG A 21 8.31 -0.86 18.25
C ARG A 21 8.60 -0.67 16.77
N LEU A 22 9.88 -0.55 16.40
CA LEU A 22 10.30 -0.43 15.00
C LEU A 22 9.90 -1.66 14.18
N SER A 23 10.12 -2.87 14.70
CA SER A 23 9.73 -4.10 14.00
C SER A 23 8.21 -4.19 13.80
N GLN A 24 7.41 -3.82 14.80
CA GLN A 24 5.94 -3.80 14.66
C GLN A 24 5.47 -2.76 13.62
N GLU A 25 6.07 -1.58 13.62
CA GLU A 25 5.74 -0.53 12.65
C GLU A 25 6.14 -0.94 11.23
N GLN A 26 7.33 -1.54 11.07
CA GLN A 26 7.82 -2.05 9.81
C GLN A 26 6.95 -3.19 9.26
N GLN A 27 6.48 -4.11 10.13
CA GLN A 27 5.54 -5.15 9.73
C GLN A 27 4.19 -4.58 9.27
N ARG A 28 3.67 -3.54 9.95
CA ARG A 28 2.43 -2.87 9.53
C ARG A 28 2.58 -2.18 8.19
N LEU A 29 3.68 -1.46 7.98
CA LEU A 29 4.02 -0.81 6.72
C LEU A 29 4.16 -1.83 5.59
N GLN A 30 4.87 -2.95 5.82
CA GLN A 30 4.99 -4.01 4.84
C GLN A 30 3.64 -4.65 4.48
N ALA A 31 2.77 -4.90 5.47
CA ALA A 31 1.44 -5.45 5.21
C ALA A 31 0.57 -4.49 4.37
N GLN A 32 0.62 -3.19 4.66
CA GLN A 32 -0.07 -2.17 3.87
C GLN A 32 0.48 -2.09 2.44
N GLN A 33 1.80 -2.04 2.30
CA GLN A 33 2.46 -2.01 1.00
C GLN A 33 2.15 -3.27 0.17
N GLN A 34 2.09 -4.45 0.78
CA GLN A 34 1.72 -5.67 0.06
C GLN A 34 0.27 -5.64 -0.42
N MET A 35 -0.67 -5.16 0.40
CA MET A 35 -2.06 -4.97 -0.03
C MET A 35 -2.17 -3.92 -1.15
N GLU A 36 -1.45 -2.81 -1.06
CA GLU A 36 -1.40 -1.80 -2.11
C GLU A 36 -0.75 -2.33 -3.39
N LEU A 37 0.32 -3.11 -3.28
CA LEU A 37 0.99 -3.75 -4.42
C LEU A 37 0.07 -4.75 -5.11
N GLN A 38 -0.69 -5.56 -4.38
CA GLN A 38 -1.66 -6.47 -4.96
C GLN A 38 -2.79 -5.70 -5.66
N LYS A 39 -3.33 -4.66 -5.03
CA LYS A 39 -4.33 -3.76 -5.66
C LYS A 39 -3.76 -3.10 -6.91
N GLN A 40 -2.55 -2.57 -6.85
CA GLN A 40 -1.86 -1.96 -7.99
C GLN A 40 -1.52 -2.98 -9.07
N ALA A 41 -1.18 -4.22 -8.73
CA ALA A 41 -0.89 -5.27 -9.70
C ALA A 41 -2.17 -5.66 -10.45
N ILE A 42 -3.30 -5.78 -9.75
CA ILE A 42 -4.61 -5.99 -10.36
C ILE A 42 -4.96 -4.78 -11.25
N LEU A 43 -4.86 -3.56 -10.73
CA LEU A 43 -5.09 -2.31 -11.47
C LEU A 43 -4.19 -2.19 -12.71
N ARG A 44 -2.91 -2.57 -12.63
CA ARG A 44 -1.97 -2.59 -13.76
C ARG A 44 -2.32 -3.65 -14.79
N ARG A 45 -2.90 -4.77 -14.36
CA ARG A 45 -3.34 -5.86 -15.25
C ARG A 45 -4.64 -5.50 -15.97
N ILE A 46 -5.52 -4.71 -15.35
CA ILE A 46 -6.77 -4.24 -15.96
C ILE A 46 -6.67 -2.88 -16.67
N LEU A 47 -5.61 -2.11 -16.44
CA LEU A 47 -5.41 -0.80 -17.07
C LEU A 47 -4.06 -0.78 -17.78
N THR A 48 -4.11 -0.68 -19.12
CA THR A 48 -2.92 -0.38 -19.91
C THR A 48 -2.29 0.96 -19.46
N PRO A 49 -0.97 1.16 -19.61
CA PRO A 49 -0.32 2.42 -19.25
C PRO A 49 -0.98 3.65 -19.91
N LYS A 50 -1.47 3.49 -21.15
CA LYS A 50 -2.22 4.51 -21.89
C LYS A 50 -3.61 4.79 -21.27
N ALA A 51 -4.29 3.76 -20.76
CA ALA A 51 -5.57 3.92 -20.06
C ALA A 51 -5.41 4.67 -18.74
N ARG A 52 -4.32 4.42 -17.98
CA ARG A 52 -4.00 5.20 -16.76
C ARG A 52 -3.77 6.67 -17.07
N GLN A 53 -2.92 6.98 -18.04
CA GLN A 53 -2.70 8.37 -18.46
C GLN A 53 -4.00 9.05 -18.91
N ARG A 54 -4.84 8.36 -19.70
CA ARG A 54 -6.15 8.90 -20.09
C ARG A 54 -7.06 9.11 -18.89
N LEU A 55 -7.10 8.20 -17.93
CA LEU A 55 -7.91 8.32 -16.72
C LEU A 55 -7.44 9.50 -15.86
N THR A 56 -6.12 9.68 -15.69
CA THR A 56 -5.54 10.83 -14.98
C THR A 56 -5.90 12.14 -15.66
N ASN A 57 -5.79 12.22 -16.98
CA ASN A 57 -6.17 13.41 -17.75
C ASN A 57 -7.68 13.66 -17.68
N LEU A 58 -8.51 12.61 -17.78
CA LEU A 58 -9.96 12.71 -17.63
C LEU A 58 -10.37 13.16 -16.23
N LYS A 59 -9.68 12.71 -15.18
CA LYS A 59 -9.93 13.13 -13.80
C LYS A 59 -9.67 14.62 -13.60
N MET A 60 -8.68 15.19 -14.30
CA MET A 60 -8.40 16.63 -14.28
C MET A 60 -9.46 17.45 -15.02
N VAL A 61 -10.01 16.92 -16.13
CA VAL A 61 -10.95 17.67 -16.97
C VAL A 61 -12.41 17.47 -16.52
N LYS A 62 -12.79 16.25 -16.18
CA LYS A 62 -14.15 15.83 -15.76
C LYS A 62 -14.09 14.69 -14.74
N PRO A 63 -13.99 15.00 -13.44
CA PRO A 63 -13.89 13.98 -12.39
C PRO A 63 -15.13 13.08 -12.28
N GLU A 64 -16.33 13.62 -12.52
CA GLU A 64 -17.61 12.87 -12.52
C GLU A 64 -17.57 11.66 -13.48
N PHE A 65 -17.11 11.90 -14.71
CA PHE A 65 -17.03 10.85 -15.74
C PHE A 65 -15.90 9.85 -15.44
N ALA A 66 -14.79 10.32 -14.85
CA ALA A 66 -13.71 9.46 -14.40
C ALA A 66 -14.17 8.50 -13.29
N ASN A 67 -14.96 8.98 -12.33
CA ASN A 67 -15.54 8.16 -11.25
C ASN A 67 -16.48 7.06 -11.80
N GLN A 68 -17.34 7.41 -12.77
CA GLN A 68 -18.21 6.43 -13.42
C GLN A 68 -17.40 5.37 -14.18
N LEU A 69 -16.34 5.78 -14.88
CA LEU A 69 -15.46 4.86 -15.58
C LEU A 69 -14.69 3.95 -14.61
N GLU A 70 -14.20 4.49 -13.49
CA GLU A 70 -13.52 3.72 -12.43
C GLU A 70 -14.45 2.65 -11.86
N LEU A 71 -15.70 3.01 -11.53
CA LEU A 71 -16.71 2.06 -11.05
C LEU A 71 -16.94 0.94 -12.06
N GLN A 72 -17.10 1.29 -13.34
CA GLN A 72 -17.35 0.32 -14.41
C GLN A 72 -16.14 -0.60 -14.65
N LEU A 73 -14.92 -0.07 -14.58
CA LEU A 73 -13.67 -0.82 -14.69
C LEU A 73 -13.47 -1.78 -13.52
N ILE A 74 -13.79 -1.36 -12.30
CA ILE A 74 -13.75 -2.22 -11.11
C ILE A 74 -14.75 -3.38 -11.25
N GLN A 75 -15.96 -3.08 -11.73
CA GLN A 75 -17.01 -4.07 -11.91
C GLN A 75 -16.63 -5.11 -12.97
N LEU A 76 -16.03 -4.66 -14.07
CA LEU A 76 -15.50 -5.55 -15.11
C LEU A 76 -14.34 -6.41 -14.58
N ALA A 77 -13.42 -5.82 -13.80
CA ALA A 77 -12.28 -6.51 -13.22
C ALA A 77 -12.70 -7.64 -12.27
N GLN A 78 -13.71 -7.41 -11.42
CA GLN A 78 -14.26 -8.43 -10.53
C GLN A 78 -14.94 -9.57 -11.28
N GLN A 79 -15.55 -9.30 -12.44
CA GLN A 79 -16.18 -10.32 -13.27
C GLN A 79 -15.17 -11.20 -14.02
N GLY A 80 -13.86 -10.95 -13.91
CA GLY A 80 -12.83 -11.70 -14.63
C GLY A 80 -12.90 -11.58 -16.15
N LYS A 81 -13.80 -10.72 -16.67
CA LYS A 81 -14.04 -10.47 -18.11
C LYS A 81 -13.14 -9.39 -18.69
N VAL A 82 -12.05 -9.06 -17.99
CA VAL A 82 -11.06 -8.10 -18.47
C VAL A 82 -9.90 -8.88 -19.07
N ASN A 83 -10.15 -9.47 -20.23
CA ASN A 83 -9.08 -9.77 -21.17
C ASN A 83 -8.87 -8.47 -21.94
N ILE A 84 -7.87 -7.68 -21.55
CA ILE A 84 -7.43 -6.57 -22.39
C ILE A 84 -6.09 -7.02 -22.98
N PRO A 85 -5.96 -6.98 -24.31
CA PRO A 85 -4.77 -7.44 -25.04
C PRO A 85 -3.49 -6.74 -24.62
#